data_AF-A0A1H1VPA6-F1
#
_entry.id   AF-A0A1H1VPA6-F1
#
_cell.length_a   1.000
_cell.length_b   1.000
_cell.length_c   1.000
_cell.angle_alpha   90.00
_cell.angle_beta   90.00
_cell.angle_gamma   90.00
#
_symmetry.space_group_name_H-M   'P 1'
#
loop_
_entity.id
_entity.type
_entity.pdbx_description
1 polymer ?
#
loop_
_entity_poly.entity_id
_entity_poly.type
_entity_poly.pdbx_seq_one_letter_code
_entity_poly.pdbx_strand_id
1 'polypeptide(L)'
;MVRRKDIPKVQNPPAGDGHQVSLIYQDPSMSHADAKRLLGSDTDADVIAALVSIGLNESDGNWAQNICLEYLTHNSEAIIAAAVTSIGHIARRHGVMQTERVFLALESVRHEHPSLEGIVDDTLDDIDALT
;
A
#
# COMPACT_ATOMS: atom_id res chain seq x y z
N MET A 1 -35.97 -20.51 -23.87
CA MET A 1 -35.32 -19.99 -25.09
C MET A 1 -36.05 -18.72 -25.51
N VAL A 2 -35.54 -17.53 -25.14
CA VAL A 2 -36.03 -16.22 -25.61
C VAL A 2 -34.79 -15.35 -25.86
N ARG A 3 -34.76 -14.70 -27.02
CA ARG A 3 -33.57 -14.13 -27.66
C ARG A 3 -33.15 -12.81 -27.02
N ARG A 4 -31.84 -12.66 -26.80
CA ARG A 4 -31.17 -11.38 -26.50
C ARG A 4 -31.32 -10.45 -27.70
N LYS A 5 -31.82 -9.23 -27.47
CA LYS A 5 -31.39 -7.96 -28.09
C LYS A 5 -32.47 -6.93 -27.77
N ASP A 6 -32.14 -5.98 -26.90
CA ASP A 6 -32.58 -4.57 -26.87
C ASP A 6 -31.97 -3.89 -25.63
N ILE A 7 -30.64 -3.90 -25.56
CA ILE A 7 -29.89 -3.05 -24.61
C ILE A 7 -29.72 -1.69 -25.30
N PRO A 8 -30.08 -0.55 -24.68
CA PRO A 8 -29.92 0.76 -25.28
C PRO A 8 -28.45 1.03 -25.59
N LYS A 9 -28.16 1.58 -26.78
CA LYS A 9 -26.82 2.08 -27.13
C LYS A 9 -26.44 3.22 -26.18
N VAL A 10 -25.38 3.03 -25.40
CA VAL A 10 -24.71 4.13 -24.70
C VAL A 10 -24.10 5.04 -25.76
N GLN A 11 -24.58 6.28 -25.84
CA GLN A 11 -24.02 7.32 -26.67
C GLN A 11 -22.73 7.82 -25.98
N ASN A 12 -21.57 7.64 -26.61
CA ASN A 12 -20.32 8.17 -26.06
C ASN A 12 -20.29 9.70 -26.18
N PRO A 13 -19.86 10.44 -25.14
CA PRO A 13 -19.57 11.87 -25.26
C PRO A 13 -18.29 12.11 -26.09
N PRO A 14 -18.15 13.29 -26.73
CA PRO A 14 -17.01 13.58 -27.59
C PRO A 14 -15.69 13.67 -26.81
N ALA A 15 -14.60 13.31 -27.50
CA ALA A 15 -13.26 13.13 -26.98
C ALA A 15 -12.71 14.39 -26.28
N GLY A 16 -12.57 14.29 -24.96
CA GLY A 16 -11.55 15.02 -24.21
C GLY A 16 -10.34 14.11 -24.05
N ASP A 17 -9.14 14.69 -24.20
CA ASP A 17 -7.85 14.01 -24.11
C ASP A 17 -7.58 13.59 -22.66
N GLY A 18 -8.29 12.56 -22.20
CA GLY A 18 -8.18 11.99 -20.87
C GLY A 18 -7.69 10.57 -21.02
N HIS A 19 -6.46 10.29 -20.58
CA HIS A 19 -6.01 8.92 -20.35
C HIS A 19 -7.03 8.26 -19.42
N GLN A 20 -7.79 7.31 -19.93
CA GLN A 20 -8.69 6.50 -19.12
C GLN A 20 -7.81 5.62 -18.23
N VAL A 21 -7.55 6.07 -17.00
CA VAL A 21 -6.91 5.25 -15.98
C VAL A 21 -7.91 4.15 -15.62
N SER A 22 -7.66 2.95 -16.14
CA SER A 22 -8.41 1.76 -15.72
C SER A 22 -7.83 1.29 -14.39
N LEU A 23 -8.64 1.35 -13.33
CA LEU A 23 -8.31 0.77 -12.04
C LEU A 23 -8.50 -0.76 -12.13
N ILE A 24 -7.44 -1.50 -11.83
CA ILE A 24 -7.45 -2.97 -11.79
C ILE A 24 -7.29 -3.39 -10.33
N TYR A 25 -8.23 -4.18 -9.83
CA TYR A 25 -8.09 -4.79 -8.52
C TYR A 25 -7.09 -5.95 -8.59
N GLN A 26 -6.15 -5.98 -7.65
CA GLN A 26 -5.22 -7.08 -7.44
C GLN A 26 -5.42 -7.60 -6.03
N ASP A 27 -5.63 -8.91 -5.88
CA ASP A 27 -5.68 -9.56 -4.57
C ASP A 27 -4.26 -9.56 -3.97
N PRO A 28 -4.04 -8.89 -2.84
CA PRO A 28 -2.72 -8.79 -2.23
C PRO A 28 -2.36 -10.04 -1.42
N SER A 29 -3.18 -11.09 -1.39
CA SER A 29 -2.93 -12.29 -0.60
C SER A 29 -1.74 -13.09 -1.12
N MET A 30 -0.66 -13.14 -0.33
CA MET A 30 0.53 -13.95 -0.61
C MET A 30 0.99 -14.74 0.61
N SER A 31 1.70 -15.84 0.38
CA SER A 31 2.37 -16.55 1.47
C SER A 31 3.55 -15.74 2.02
N HIS A 32 3.89 -15.93 3.30
CA HIS A 32 5.09 -15.36 3.92
C HIS A 32 6.36 -15.61 3.10
N ALA A 33 6.52 -16.83 2.59
CA ALA A 33 7.68 -17.22 1.79
C ALA A 33 7.73 -16.48 0.45
N ASP A 34 6.58 -16.29 -0.22
CA ASP A 34 6.50 -15.56 -1.47
C ASP A 34 6.73 -14.06 -1.28
N ALA A 35 6.14 -13.46 -0.24
CA ALA A 35 6.38 -12.06 0.10
C ALA A 35 7.87 -11.80 0.33
N LYS A 36 8.54 -12.64 1.13
CA LYS A 36 10.00 -12.54 1.36
C LYS A 36 10.82 -12.71 0.09
N ARG A 37 10.40 -13.57 -0.82
CA ARG A 37 11.06 -13.74 -2.12
C ARG A 37 10.94 -12.48 -2.97
N LEU A 38 9.75 -11.87 -3.01
CA LEU A 38 9.49 -10.67 -3.82
C LEU A 38 10.13 -9.40 -3.25
N LEU A 39 10.34 -9.31 -1.93
CA LEU A 39 11.12 -8.23 -1.32
C LEU A 39 12.55 -8.11 -1.89
N GLY A 40 13.13 -9.23 -2.34
CA GLY A 40 14.45 -9.26 -3.00
C GLY A 40 14.40 -9.22 -4.52
N SER A 41 13.26 -8.84 -5.12
CA SER A 41 13.13 -8.68 -6.57
C SER A 41 13.81 -7.39 -7.05
N ASP A 42 14.21 -7.37 -8.32
CA ASP A 42 14.76 -6.20 -8.99
C ASP A 42 13.67 -5.23 -9.50
N THR A 43 12.39 -5.54 -9.29
CA THR A 43 11.28 -4.69 -9.75
C THR A 43 10.53 -4.05 -8.60
N ASP A 44 10.32 -2.73 -8.69
CA ASP A 44 9.54 -1.99 -7.69
C ASP A 44 8.14 -2.57 -7.52
N ALA A 45 7.51 -3.03 -8.61
CA ALA A 45 6.17 -3.60 -8.57
C ALA A 45 6.09 -4.86 -7.68
N ASP A 46 7.08 -5.75 -7.75
CA ASP A 46 7.13 -6.95 -6.91
C ASP A 46 7.35 -6.58 -5.44
N VAL A 47 8.26 -5.65 -5.17
CA VAL A 47 8.56 -5.17 -3.81
C VAL A 47 7.33 -4.50 -3.20
N ILE A 48 6.63 -3.65 -3.97
CA ILE A 48 5.39 -3.00 -3.56
C ILE A 48 4.31 -4.04 -3.25
N ALA A 49 4.10 -5.01 -4.15
CA ALA A 49 3.13 -6.08 -3.93
C ALA A 49 3.44 -6.88 -2.65
N ALA A 50 4.72 -7.15 -2.40
CA ALA A 50 5.16 -7.83 -1.19
C ALA A 50 4.87 -7.01 0.08
N LEU A 51 5.20 -5.71 0.10
CA LEU A 51 4.95 -4.83 1.24
C LEU A 51 3.45 -4.73 1.56
N VAL A 52 2.63 -4.51 0.54
CA VAL A 52 1.17 -4.45 0.68
C VAL A 52 0.62 -5.79 1.21
N SER A 53 1.09 -6.92 0.67
CA SER A 53 0.73 -8.24 1.18
C SER A 53 1.13 -8.40 2.65
N ILE A 54 2.33 -7.94 3.04
CA ILE A 54 2.82 -8.02 4.42
C ILE A 54 1.89 -7.23 5.34
N GLY A 55 1.58 -5.98 5.01
CA GLY A 55 0.69 -5.15 5.82
C GLY A 55 -0.70 -5.76 5.99
N LEU A 56 -1.26 -6.33 4.92
CA LEU A 56 -2.64 -6.84 4.89
C LEU A 56 -2.80 -8.29 5.35
N ASN A 57 -1.75 -9.12 5.31
CA ASN A 57 -1.88 -10.56 5.54
C ASN A 57 -0.99 -11.13 6.64
N GLU A 58 0.16 -10.52 6.97
CA GLU A 58 1.10 -11.16 7.91
C GLU A 58 0.55 -11.32 9.31
N SER A 59 0.85 -12.48 9.90
CA SER A 59 0.41 -12.85 11.25
C SER A 59 1.37 -12.37 12.33
N ASP A 60 2.65 -12.20 12.01
CA ASP A 60 3.63 -11.62 12.93
C ASP A 60 3.73 -10.12 12.70
N GLY A 61 2.97 -9.36 13.48
CA GLY A 61 2.94 -7.89 13.39
C GLY A 61 4.28 -7.22 13.69
N ASN A 62 5.10 -7.80 14.57
CA ASN A 62 6.42 -7.26 14.88
C ASN A 62 7.39 -7.47 13.72
N TRP A 63 7.36 -8.65 13.10
CA TRP A 63 8.14 -8.92 11.90
C TRP A 63 7.71 -8.00 10.76
N ALA A 64 6.40 -7.89 10.49
CA ALA A 64 5.86 -7.01 9.45
C ALA A 64 6.27 -5.54 9.66
N GLN A 65 6.14 -5.03 10.89
CA GLN A 65 6.54 -3.65 11.21
C GLN A 65 8.03 -3.42 10.94
N ASN A 66 8.90 -4.35 11.38
CA ASN A 66 10.34 -4.20 11.20
C ASN A 66 10.73 -4.19 9.72
N ILE A 67 10.10 -5.04 8.91
CA ILE A 67 10.31 -5.05 7.45
C ILE A 67 9.86 -3.72 6.84
N CYS A 68 8.63 -3.26 7.11
CA CYS A 68 8.18 -1.99 6.54
C CYS A 68 9.08 -0.81 6.93
N LEU A 69 9.57 -0.77 8.18
CA LEU A 69 10.51 0.25 8.63
C LEU A 69 11.86 0.22 7.89
N GLU A 70 12.38 -0.96 7.53
CA GLU A 70 13.59 -1.10 6.72
C GLU A 70 13.43 -0.49 5.33
N TYR A 71 12.24 -0.64 4.74
CA TYR A 71 11.95 -0.13 3.39
C TYR A 71 11.63 1.37 3.33
N LEU A 72 11.51 2.06 4.48
CA LEU A 72 11.35 3.52 4.51
C LEU A 72 12.61 4.27 4.04
N THR A 73 13.77 3.63 4.04
CA THR A 73 15.03 4.21 3.54
C THR A 73 15.35 3.78 2.10
N HIS A 74 14.37 3.26 1.36
CA HIS A 74 14.57 2.81 -0.02
C HIS A 74 14.71 4.00 -0.99
N ASN A 75 15.43 3.84 -2.09
CA ASN A 75 15.65 4.93 -3.07
C ASN A 75 14.42 5.22 -3.96
N SER A 76 13.42 4.34 -3.94
CA SER A 76 12.19 4.48 -4.73
C SER A 76 11.06 4.99 -3.85
N GLU A 77 10.56 6.18 -4.17
CA GLU A 77 9.45 6.82 -3.46
C GLU A 77 8.18 5.97 -3.49
N ALA A 78 7.95 5.20 -4.56
CA ALA A 78 6.79 4.30 -4.66
C ALA A 78 6.89 3.12 -3.66
N ILE A 79 8.10 2.62 -3.41
CA ILE A 79 8.34 1.59 -2.39
C ILE A 79 8.17 2.19 -0.99
N ILE A 80 8.67 3.40 -0.74
CA ILE A 80 8.49 4.09 0.54
C ILE A 80 6.99 4.30 0.81
N ALA A 81 6.24 4.80 -0.17
CA ALA A 81 4.79 4.99 -0.06
C ALA A 81 4.05 3.68 0.27
N ALA A 82 4.44 2.57 -0.36
CA ALA A 82 3.88 1.25 -0.07
C ALA A 82 4.21 0.78 1.36
N ALA A 83 5.44 1.01 1.82
CA ALA A 83 5.85 0.68 3.18
C ALA A 83 5.08 1.51 4.24
N VAL A 84 4.92 2.83 4.01
CA VAL A 84 4.13 3.72 4.89
C VAL A 84 2.67 3.24 4.97
N THR A 85 2.01 3.04 3.83
CA THR A 85 0.62 2.52 3.79
C THR A 85 0.49 1.18 4.52
N SER A 86 1.49 0.30 4.38
CA SER A 86 1.50 -1.02 5.02
C SER A 86 1.61 -0.92 6.54
N ILE A 87 2.31 0.09 7.08
CA ILE A 87 2.36 0.36 8.52
C ILE A 87 0.95 0.68 9.05
N GLY A 88 0.18 1.51 8.36
CA GLY A 88 -1.21 1.81 8.73
C GLY A 88 -2.09 0.56 8.79
N HIS A 89 -1.93 -0.36 7.81
CA HIS A 89 -2.60 -1.66 7.83
C HIS A 89 -2.18 -2.54 9.02
N ILE A 90 -0.89 -2.57 9.35
CA ILE A 90 -0.38 -3.32 10.51
C ILE A 90 -0.97 -2.79 11.80
N ALA A 91 -0.99 -1.46 11.97
CA ALA A 91 -1.58 -0.81 13.13
C ALA A 91 -3.02 -1.28 13.33
N ARG A 92 -3.86 -1.12 12.32
CA ARG A 92 -5.29 -1.51 12.35
C ARG A 92 -5.52 -2.98 12.66
N ARG A 93 -4.66 -3.88 12.16
CA ARG A 93 -4.85 -5.34 12.29
C ARG A 93 -4.33 -5.90 13.61
N HIS A 94 -3.17 -5.45 14.05
CA HIS A 94 -2.47 -6.04 15.21
C HIS A 94 -2.75 -5.28 16.51
N GLY A 95 -3.12 -4.00 16.45
CA GLY A 95 -3.46 -3.19 17.62
C GLY A 95 -2.30 -2.93 18.61
N VAL A 96 -1.11 -3.46 18.31
CA VAL A 96 0.11 -3.29 19.10
C VAL A 96 1.26 -2.97 18.16
N MET A 97 1.92 -1.85 18.41
CA MET A 97 3.00 -1.30 17.57
C MET A 97 4.03 -0.58 18.43
N GLN A 98 5.29 -0.51 17.98
CA GLN A 98 6.31 0.32 18.60
C GLN A 98 6.11 1.79 18.20
N THR A 99 5.03 2.42 18.68
CA THR A 99 4.51 3.71 18.20
C THR A 99 5.56 4.81 18.14
N GLU A 100 6.39 4.98 19.18
CA GLU A 100 7.47 5.99 19.19
C GLU A 100 8.45 5.80 18.03
N ARG A 101 8.89 4.55 17.81
CA ARG A 101 9.84 4.22 16.73
C ARG A 101 9.21 4.45 15.35
N VAL A 102 7.94 4.10 15.20
CA VAL A 102 7.20 4.29 13.96
C VAL A 102 6.96 5.77 13.69
N PHE A 103 6.55 6.53 14.69
CA PHE A 103 6.33 7.98 14.60
C PHE A 103 7.61 8.69 14.14
N LEU A 104 8.74 8.44 14.80
CA LEU A 104 10.02 9.05 14.40
C LEU A 104 10.43 8.70 12.96
N ALA A 105 10.14 7.48 12.51
CA ALA A 105 10.44 7.06 11.15
C ALA A 105 9.53 7.75 10.13
N LEU A 106 8.23 7.86 10.42
CA LEU A 106 7.25 8.57 9.58
C LEU A 106 7.56 10.07 9.48
N GLU A 107 7.99 10.68 10.57
CA GLU A 107 8.47 12.07 10.60
C GLU A 107 9.69 12.27 9.68
N SER A 108 10.65 11.33 9.71
CA SER A 108 11.81 11.36 8.80
C SER A 108 11.36 11.29 7.35
N VAL A 109 10.45 10.36 7.02
CA VAL A 109 9.89 10.23 5.66
C VAL A 109 9.19 11.51 5.23
N ARG A 110 8.38 12.13 6.10
CA ARG A 110 7.71 13.40 5.78
C ARG A 110 8.71 14.52 5.46
N HIS A 111 9.82 14.56 6.18
CA HIS A 111 10.87 15.56 5.95
C HIS A 111 11.65 15.31 4.65
N GLU A 112 12.04 14.07 4.40
CA GLU A 112 12.87 13.66 3.25
C GLU A 112 12.07 13.55 1.94
N HIS A 113 10.77 13.23 2.04
CA HIS A 113 9.86 13.02 0.92
C HIS A 113 8.55 13.83 1.11
N PRO A 114 8.58 15.18 0.94
CA PRO A 114 7.38 16.01 1.13
C PRO A 114 6.19 15.65 0.24
N SER A 115 6.42 15.00 -0.91
CA SER A 115 5.36 14.46 -1.78
C SER A 115 4.53 13.35 -1.12
N LEU A 116 5.06 12.70 -0.08
CA LEU A 116 4.39 11.62 0.66
C LEU A 116 3.65 12.11 1.91
N GLU A 117 3.61 13.42 2.18
CA GLU A 117 2.99 14.00 3.39
C GLU A 117 1.58 13.47 3.62
N GLY A 118 0.72 13.47 2.60
CA GLY A 118 -0.65 12.97 2.74
C GLY A 118 -0.75 11.48 3.09
N ILE A 119 0.18 10.63 2.60
CA ILE A 119 0.21 9.19 2.92
C ILE A 119 0.69 8.98 4.36
N VAL A 120 1.64 9.81 4.80
CA VAL A 120 2.12 9.82 6.19
C VAL A 120 1.01 10.23 7.13
N ASP A 121 0.28 11.31 6.83
CA ASP A 121 -0.85 11.79 7.64
C ASP A 121 -1.95 10.72 7.76
N ASP A 122 -2.35 10.10 6.63
CA ASP A 122 -3.31 8.99 6.64
C ASP A 122 -2.84 7.83 7.54
N THR A 123 -1.53 7.54 7.52
CA THR A 123 -0.95 6.46 8.34
C THR A 123 -0.87 6.82 9.83
N LEU A 124 -0.63 8.08 10.17
CA LEU A 124 -0.67 8.55 11.56
C LEU A 124 -2.10 8.49 12.10
N ASP A 125 -3.09 8.89 11.30
CA ASP A 125 -4.51 8.75 11.64
C ASP A 125 -4.89 7.28 11.90
N ASP A 126 -4.33 6.33 11.14
CA ASP A 126 -4.54 4.89 11.34
C ASP A 126 -4.01 4.39 12.69
N ILE A 127 -2.87 4.93 13.11
CA ILE A 127 -2.21 4.58 14.37
C ILE A 127 -2.98 5.21 15.55
N ASP A 128 -3.38 6.47 15.42
CA ASP A 128 -4.09 7.22 16.47
C ASP A 128 -5.50 6.69 16.71
N ALA A 129 -6.18 6.14 15.69
CA ALA A 129 -7.49 5.51 15.82
C ALA A 129 -7.51 4.30 16.79
N LEU A 130 -6.35 3.85 17.27
CA LEU A 130 -6.17 2.71 18.18
C LEU A 130 -5.87 3.11 19.63
N THR A 131 -5.59 4.39 19.90
CA THR A 131 -5.24 4.92 21.24
C THR A 131 -6.41 5.60 21.93
#